data_AF-A0A358J0R4-F1
#
_entry.id   AF-A0A358J0R4-F1
#
_cell.length_a   1.000
_cell.length_b   1.000
_cell.length_c   1.000
_cell.angle_alpha   90.00
_cell.angle_beta   90.00
_cell.angle_gamma   90.00
#
_symmetry.space_group_name_H-M   'P 1'
#
loop_
_entity.id
_entity.type
_entity.pdbx_description
1 polymer ?
#
loop_
_entity_poly.entity_id
_entity_poly.type
_entity_poly.pdbx_seq_one_letter_code
_entity_poly.pdbx_strand_id
1 'polypeptide(L)'
;MTHIPPLDPNVAAQKGFRESEERIKRFWKSAGVEARDGGWIVLLDGRAPKTPAGNAIVLPTEAAARLVAEEWNDQGEHLAPATMPATRLASTAIDRVSQTRGPVAEEIARYAGSDVLCYLAETPSGLMERQQTQWGPWRDWAARELGVELHPVEGIIHRPQAPEA
;
A
#
# COMPACT_ATOMS: atom_id res chain seq x y z
N MET A 1 -24.82 -17.75 -19.74
CA MET A 1 -23.63 -16.96 -19.37
C MET A 1 -24.06 -15.93 -18.34
N THR A 2 -23.73 -16.15 -17.08
CA THR A 2 -24.13 -15.26 -15.99
C THR A 2 -23.32 -13.96 -16.12
N HIS A 3 -24.01 -12.88 -16.49
CA HIS A 3 -23.42 -11.56 -16.63
C HIS A 3 -22.99 -11.07 -15.24
N ILE A 4 -21.71 -11.24 -14.88
CA ILE A 4 -21.15 -10.65 -13.67
C ILE A 4 -21.06 -9.14 -13.94
N PRO A 5 -21.84 -8.30 -13.25
CA PRO A 5 -21.76 -6.85 -13.45
C PRO A 5 -20.36 -6.35 -13.06
N PRO A 6 -19.85 -5.29 -13.73
CA PRO A 6 -18.53 -4.75 -13.42
C PRO A 6 -18.48 -4.33 -11.95
N LEU A 7 -17.59 -4.99 -11.20
CA LEU A 7 -17.27 -4.60 -9.83
C LEU A 7 -16.43 -3.33 -9.91
N ASP A 8 -17.01 -2.20 -9.52
CA ASP A 8 -16.23 -0.99 -9.27
C ASP A 8 -15.23 -1.31 -8.13
N PRO A 9 -13.92 -1.28 -8.38
CA PRO A 9 -12.91 -1.65 -7.39
C PRO A 9 -12.95 -0.74 -6.15
N ASN A 10 -13.39 0.52 -6.29
CA ASN A 10 -13.56 1.43 -5.16
C ASN A 10 -14.75 1.04 -4.29
N VAL A 11 -15.85 0.58 -4.90
CA VAL A 11 -17.04 0.07 -4.18
C VAL A 11 -16.75 -1.29 -3.53
N ALA A 12 -15.99 -2.15 -4.20
CA ALA A 12 -15.58 -3.43 -3.65
C ALA A 12 -14.64 -3.27 -2.43
N ALA A 13 -13.74 -2.29 -2.47
CA ALA A 13 -12.87 -1.96 -1.34
C ALA A 13 -13.66 -1.44 -0.12
N GLN A 14 -14.78 -0.74 -0.33
CA GLN A 14 -15.67 -0.31 0.75
C GLN A 14 -16.43 -1.49 1.39
N LYS A 15 -16.81 -2.49 0.58
CA LYS A 15 -17.69 -3.60 1.01
C LYS A 15 -17.07 -4.58 2.00
N GLY A 16 -15.74 -4.58 2.15
CA GLY A 16 -15.02 -5.36 3.15
C GLY A 16 -15.03 -4.75 4.56
N PHE A 17 -15.51 -3.51 4.70
CA PHE A 17 -15.56 -2.80 5.97
C PHE A 17 -16.96 -2.96 6.58
N ARG A 18 -17.10 -3.83 7.59
CA ARG A 18 -18.29 -3.82 8.45
C ARG A 18 -18.19 -2.55 9.30
N GLU A 19 -19.01 -1.53 8.98
CA GLU A 19 -19.17 -0.36 9.84
C GLU A 19 -19.59 -0.84 11.24
N SER A 20 -18.70 -0.68 12.22
CA SER A 20 -19.12 -0.78 13.61
C SER A 20 -20.12 0.34 13.87
N GLU A 21 -21.28 0.03 14.45
CA GLU A 21 -22.38 0.97 14.73
C GLU A 21 -21.96 2.17 15.63
N GLU A 22 -20.73 2.18 16.14
CA GLU A 22 -20.12 3.30 16.85
C GLU A 22 -19.07 3.98 15.96
N ARG A 23 -19.52 4.88 15.06
CA ARG A 23 -18.60 5.77 14.35
C ARG A 23 -18.03 6.78 15.35
N ILE A 24 -16.71 6.80 15.52
CA ILE A 24 -16.03 7.74 16.42
C ILE A 24 -16.33 9.17 15.95
N LYS A 25 -17.00 9.97 16.79
CA LYS A 25 -17.24 11.39 16.52
C LYS A 25 -15.92 12.16 16.59
N ARG A 26 -15.68 13.08 15.65
CA ARG A 26 -14.53 13.99 15.68
C ARG A 26 -14.55 14.79 16.98
N PHE A 27 -13.50 14.64 17.78
CA PHE A 27 -13.35 15.28 19.09
C PHE A 27 -12.17 16.27 19.14
N TRP A 28 -11.54 16.55 18.00
CA TRP A 28 -10.42 17.49 17.87
C TRP A 28 -10.75 18.61 16.88
N LYS A 29 -10.14 19.78 17.09
CA LYS A 29 -10.26 20.93 16.20
C LYS A 29 -9.19 20.92 15.12
N SER A 30 -7.93 20.71 15.49
CA SER A 30 -6.82 20.66 14.53
C SER A 30 -5.88 19.49 14.79
N ALA A 31 -5.30 19.00 13.70
CA ALA A 31 -4.19 18.07 13.71
C ALA A 31 -2.92 18.80 13.23
N GLY A 32 -1.82 18.59 13.94
CA GLY A 32 -0.50 19.15 13.61
C GLY A 32 0.60 18.11 13.80
N VAL A 33 1.83 18.52 13.50
CA VAL A 33 3.02 17.67 13.64
C VAL A 33 4.07 18.36 14.51
N GLU A 34 4.82 17.57 15.27
CA GLU A 34 5.92 18.04 16.12
C GLU A 34 7.10 17.06 16.00
N ALA A 35 8.32 17.58 15.91
CA ALA A 35 9.52 16.75 16.00
C ALA A 35 9.73 16.32 17.45
N ARG A 36 9.82 15.01 17.71
CA ARG A 36 10.03 14.44 19.03
C ARG A 36 10.79 13.12 18.95
N ASP A 37 11.74 12.93 19.88
CA ASP A 37 12.49 11.67 20.08
C ASP A 37 13.10 11.08 18.79
N GLY A 38 13.62 11.94 17.91
CA GLY A 38 14.24 11.51 16.65
C GLY A 38 13.24 11.13 15.55
N GLY A 39 11.95 11.39 15.74
CA GLY A 39 10.89 11.24 14.73
C GLY A 39 9.90 12.40 14.76
N TRP A 40 8.75 12.17 14.14
CA TRP A 40 7.66 13.16 14.01
C TRP A 40 6.36 12.56 14.55
N ILE A 41 5.78 13.24 15.52
CA ILE A 41 4.49 12.84 16.11
C ILE A 41 3.35 13.65 15.50
N VAL A 42 2.19 13.00 15.36
CA VAL A 42 0.93 13.68 15.03
C VAL A 42 0.22 14.06 16.33
N LEU A 43 -0.33 15.26 16.39
CA LEU A 43 -1.02 15.79 17.56
C LEU A 43 -2.42 16.27 17.18
N LEU A 44 -3.44 15.75 17.85
CA LEU A 44 -4.82 16.22 17.79
C LEU A 44 -5.08 17.12 18.99
N ASP A 45 -5.22 18.42 18.77
CA ASP A 45 -5.30 19.43 19.85
C ASP A 45 -4.22 19.24 20.94
N GLY A 46 -2.99 18.92 20.51
CA GLY A 46 -1.85 18.69 21.40
C GLY A 46 -1.74 17.28 22.01
N ARG A 47 -2.66 16.36 21.69
CA ARG A 47 -2.63 14.96 22.15
C ARG A 47 -2.26 14.01 21.04
N ALA A 48 -1.30 13.13 21.28
CA ALA A 48 -0.91 12.13 20.29
C ALA A 48 -1.97 11.01 20.18
N PRO A 49 -2.56 10.77 18.99
CA PRO A 49 -3.40 9.60 18.78
C PRO A 49 -2.55 8.33 18.88
N LYS A 50 -3.22 7.21 19.15
CA LYS A 50 -2.60 5.89 19.27
C LYS A 50 -3.02 5.00 18.12
N THR A 51 -2.16 4.06 17.77
CA THR A 51 -2.52 2.96 16.88
C THR A 51 -3.59 2.06 17.54
N PRO A 52 -4.27 1.18 16.80
CA PRO A 52 -5.20 0.22 17.39
C PRO A 52 -4.60 -0.68 18.47
N ALA A 53 -3.28 -0.99 18.41
CA ALA A 53 -2.59 -1.73 19.46
C ALA A 53 -2.11 -0.84 20.64
N GLY A 54 -2.43 0.45 20.64
CA GLY A 54 -2.08 1.38 21.72
C GLY A 54 -0.70 2.02 21.60
N ASN A 55 0.01 1.82 20.49
CA ASN A 55 1.35 2.38 20.28
C ASN A 55 1.29 3.85 19.86
N ALA A 56 2.37 4.60 20.12
CA ALA A 56 2.48 5.98 19.65
C ALA A 56 2.69 6.02 18.13
N ILE A 57 1.98 6.92 17.45
CA ILE A 57 2.16 7.16 16.02
C ILE A 57 3.35 8.11 15.83
N VAL A 58 4.55 7.54 15.77
CA VAL A 58 5.82 8.25 15.50
C VAL A 58 6.26 7.89 14.08
N LEU A 59 6.42 8.90 13.23
CA LEU A 59 6.80 8.74 11.83
C LEU A 59 8.26 9.14 11.60
N PRO A 60 8.95 8.50 10.63
CA PRO A 60 10.38 8.74 10.40
C PRO A 60 10.68 10.08 9.74
N THR A 61 9.69 10.72 9.10
CA THR A 61 9.87 11.98 8.37
C THR A 61 8.70 12.93 8.62
N GLU A 62 8.98 14.22 8.52
CA GLU A 62 7.96 15.27 8.63
C GLU A 62 6.88 15.10 7.55
N ALA A 63 7.29 14.82 6.32
CA ALA A 63 6.38 14.65 5.20
C ALA A 63 5.37 13.53 5.45
N ALA A 64 5.81 12.37 5.99
CA ALA A 64 4.90 11.29 6.33
C ALA A 64 3.95 11.70 7.47
N ALA A 65 4.44 12.40 8.50
CA ALA A 65 3.61 12.89 9.59
C ALA A 65 2.55 13.91 9.12
N ARG A 66 2.91 14.78 8.17
CA ARG A 66 1.99 15.75 7.57
C ARG A 66 0.87 15.07 6.80
N LEU A 67 1.16 14.04 5.99
CA LEU A 67 0.13 13.24 5.32
C LEU A 67 -0.89 12.66 6.31
N VAL A 68 -0.41 12.12 7.44
CA VAL A 68 -1.31 11.64 8.49
C VAL A 68 -2.09 12.79 9.10
N ALA A 69 -1.46 13.90 9.48
CA ALA A 69 -2.14 15.04 10.08
C ALA A 69 -3.21 15.66 9.15
N GLU A 70 -2.95 15.73 7.85
CA GLU A 70 -3.90 16.16 6.83
C GLU A 70 -5.14 15.26 6.81
N GLU A 71 -4.96 13.94 6.81
CA GLU A 71 -6.10 13.00 6.90
C GLU A 71 -6.95 13.22 8.15
N TRP A 72 -6.33 13.50 9.31
CA TRP A 72 -7.06 13.82 10.54
C TRP A 72 -7.78 15.18 10.47
N ASN A 73 -7.20 16.18 9.79
CA ASN A 73 -7.84 17.47 9.58
C ASN A 73 -9.06 17.39 8.65
N ASP A 74 -8.99 16.51 7.65
CA ASP A 74 -10.02 16.34 6.61
C ASP A 74 -11.24 15.53 7.06
N GLN A 75 -11.23 15.00 8.29
CA GLN A 75 -12.37 14.24 8.82
C GLN A 75 -13.58 15.14 9.06
N GLY A 76 -14.76 14.68 8.65
CA GLY A 76 -16.03 15.38 8.92
C GLY A 76 -16.49 15.24 10.37
N GLU A 77 -17.80 15.12 10.58
CA GLU A 77 -18.36 14.92 11.93
C GLU A 77 -17.90 13.61 12.59
N HIS A 78 -17.64 12.59 11.77
CA HIS A 78 -17.28 11.25 12.22
C HIS A 78 -16.02 10.80 11.48
N LEU A 79 -15.17 10.05 12.19
CA LEU A 79 -13.99 9.41 11.65
C LEU A 79 -14.41 8.41 10.55
N ALA A 80 -13.78 8.51 9.38
CA ALA A 80 -13.98 7.63 8.24
C ALA A 80 -12.66 6.93 7.91
N PRO A 81 -12.35 5.76 8.51
CA PRO A 81 -11.07 5.09 8.32
C PRO A 81 -10.71 4.78 6.85
N ALA A 82 -11.72 4.64 5.98
CA ALA A 82 -11.54 4.44 4.55
C ALA A 82 -10.86 5.63 3.84
N THR A 83 -10.95 6.83 4.40
CA THR A 83 -10.31 8.05 3.86
C THR A 83 -8.96 8.35 4.50
N MET A 84 -8.42 7.42 5.31
CA MET A 84 -7.18 7.62 6.07
C MET A 84 -6.09 6.57 5.74
N PRO A 85 -5.71 6.39 4.46
CA PRO A 85 -4.72 5.39 4.06
C PRO A 85 -3.34 5.56 4.72
N ALA A 86 -2.82 6.78 4.86
CA ALA A 86 -1.52 7.05 5.50
C ALA A 86 -1.54 6.68 6.98
N THR A 87 -2.61 7.04 7.70
CA THR A 87 -2.82 6.66 9.10
C THR A 87 -2.87 5.14 9.27
N ARG A 88 -3.56 4.44 8.36
CA ARG A 88 -3.67 2.98 8.36
C ARG A 88 -2.32 2.31 8.04
N LEU A 89 -1.56 2.84 7.08
CA LEU A 89 -0.23 2.36 6.74
C LEU A 89 0.73 2.55 7.91
N ALA A 90 0.74 3.74 8.54
CA ALA A 90 1.56 4.02 9.72
C ALA A 90 1.21 3.06 10.87
N SER A 91 -0.07 2.86 11.16
CA SER A 91 -0.51 1.92 12.21
C SER A 91 -0.08 0.48 11.90
N THR A 92 -0.21 0.04 10.65
CA THR A 92 0.22 -1.31 10.22
C THR A 92 1.73 -1.48 10.32
N ALA A 93 2.48 -0.46 9.92
CA ALA A 93 3.94 -0.46 10.00
C ALA A 93 4.42 -0.56 11.45
N ILE A 94 3.81 0.21 12.36
CA ILE A 94 4.16 0.27 13.78
C ILE A 94 3.74 -1.01 14.51
N ASP A 95 2.49 -1.45 14.33
CA ASP A 95 1.93 -2.53 15.14
C ASP A 95 2.29 -3.93 14.63
N ARG A 96 2.50 -4.09 13.32
CA ARG A 96 2.68 -5.40 12.68
C ARG A 96 4.03 -5.55 12.02
N VAL A 97 4.34 -4.70 11.02
CA VAL A 97 5.53 -4.88 10.18
C VAL A 97 6.83 -4.69 10.96
N SER A 98 6.84 -3.82 11.97
CA SER A 98 8.01 -3.62 12.85
C SER A 98 8.48 -4.91 13.53
N GLN A 99 7.55 -5.84 13.80
CA GLN A 99 7.81 -7.12 14.45
C GLN A 99 8.17 -8.24 13.45
N THR A 100 7.80 -8.08 12.17
CA THR A 100 7.91 -9.13 11.14
C THR A 100 8.58 -8.65 9.85
N ARG A 101 9.46 -7.64 9.96
CA ARG A 101 10.07 -6.97 8.79
C ARG A 101 10.75 -7.94 7.81
N GLY A 102 11.51 -8.92 8.32
CA GLY A 102 12.20 -9.93 7.50
C GLY A 102 11.21 -10.76 6.67
N PRO A 103 10.30 -11.50 7.32
CA PRO A 103 9.27 -12.28 6.63
C PRO A 103 8.40 -11.47 5.65
N VAL A 104 8.08 -10.22 5.97
CA VAL A 104 7.33 -9.33 5.06
C VAL A 104 8.18 -8.98 3.83
N ALA A 105 9.47 -8.68 4.00
CA ALA A 105 10.37 -8.41 2.89
C ALA A 105 10.54 -9.64 1.99
N GLU A 106 10.67 -10.84 2.58
CA GLU A 106 10.74 -12.10 1.84
C GLU A 106 9.45 -12.38 1.06
N GLU A 107 8.28 -12.14 1.65
CA GLU A 107 6.99 -12.26 0.95
C GLU A 107 6.90 -11.28 -0.23
N ILE A 108 7.32 -10.02 -0.05
CA ILE A 108 7.35 -9.05 -1.16
C ILE A 108 8.31 -9.51 -2.26
N ALA A 109 9.51 -10.00 -1.90
CA ALA A 109 10.47 -10.50 -2.88
C ALA A 109 9.93 -11.71 -3.65
N ARG A 110 9.16 -12.59 -3.01
CA ARG A 110 8.52 -13.74 -3.68
C ARG A 110 7.61 -13.34 -4.85
N TYR A 111 7.06 -12.12 -4.87
CA TYR A 111 6.27 -11.64 -6.01
C TYR A 111 7.10 -11.54 -7.30
N ALA A 112 8.42 -11.34 -7.24
CA ALA A 112 9.28 -11.35 -8.43
C ALA A 112 9.19 -12.67 -9.21
N GLY A 113 9.06 -13.80 -8.49
CA GLY A 113 8.91 -15.12 -9.08
C GLY A 113 7.62 -15.33 -9.88
N SER A 114 6.61 -14.48 -9.65
CA SER A 114 5.32 -14.51 -10.34
C SER A 114 4.86 -13.11 -10.77
N ASP A 115 5.79 -12.22 -11.09
CA ASP A 115 5.48 -10.80 -11.31
C ASP A 115 4.62 -10.61 -12.57
N VAL A 116 3.61 -9.73 -12.52
CA VAL A 116 2.71 -9.47 -13.65
C VAL A 116 3.45 -9.05 -14.91
N LEU A 117 4.59 -8.37 -14.77
CA LEU A 117 5.42 -7.95 -15.89
C LEU A 117 6.09 -9.14 -16.59
N CYS A 118 6.13 -10.31 -15.96
CA CYS A 118 6.77 -11.51 -16.50
C CYS A 118 5.80 -12.48 -17.17
N TYR A 119 4.49 -12.22 -17.18
CA TYR A 119 3.50 -13.13 -17.79
C TYR A 119 2.74 -12.40 -18.88
N LEU A 120 3.19 -12.63 -20.11
CA LEU A 120 2.70 -11.93 -21.29
C LEU A 120 1.64 -12.76 -21.99
N ALA A 121 0.68 -12.08 -22.61
CA ALA A 121 -0.33 -12.73 -23.42
C ALA A 121 0.31 -13.31 -24.69
N GLU A 122 -0.20 -14.44 -25.17
CA GLU A 122 0.18 -15.01 -26.48
C GLU A 122 -0.68 -14.44 -27.62
N THR A 123 -1.86 -13.90 -27.28
CA THR A 123 -2.82 -13.29 -28.21
C THR A 123 -3.74 -12.30 -27.46
N PRO A 124 -4.39 -11.36 -28.16
CA PRO A 124 -4.14 -10.96 -29.55
C PRO A 124 -2.85 -10.13 -29.70
N SER A 125 -2.30 -10.05 -30.91
CA SER A 125 -1.03 -9.34 -31.20
C SER A 125 -1.00 -7.90 -30.68
N GLY A 126 -2.12 -7.18 -30.76
CA GLY A 126 -2.22 -5.80 -30.25
C GLY A 126 -2.06 -5.72 -28.72
N LEU A 127 -2.43 -6.75 -27.96
CA LEU A 127 -2.17 -6.81 -26.52
C LEU A 127 -0.70 -7.11 -26.25
N MET A 128 -0.12 -8.06 -26.97
CA MET A 128 1.30 -8.43 -26.86
C MET A 128 2.20 -7.20 -27.06
N GLU A 129 1.97 -6.47 -28.15
CA GLU A 129 2.75 -5.26 -28.47
C GLU A 129 2.62 -4.20 -27.38
N ARG A 130 1.42 -4.00 -26.85
CA ARG A 130 1.18 -3.05 -25.75
C ARG A 130 1.90 -3.47 -24.47
N GLN A 131 1.84 -4.76 -24.10
CA GLN A 131 2.53 -5.26 -22.93
C GLN A 131 4.04 -5.12 -23.10
N GLN A 132 4.60 -5.48 -24.25
CA GLN A 132 6.04 -5.30 -24.47
C GLN A 132 6.46 -3.84 -24.41
N THR A 133 5.72 -2.96 -25.09
CA THR A 133 6.03 -1.52 -25.12
C THR A 133 5.91 -0.87 -23.73
N GLN A 134 4.91 -1.25 -22.94
CA GLN A 134 4.63 -0.61 -21.65
C GLN A 134 5.34 -1.28 -20.47
N TRP A 135 5.57 -2.59 -20.53
CA TRP A 135 6.11 -3.38 -19.41
C TRP A 135 7.58 -3.74 -19.59
N GLY A 136 8.07 -3.87 -20.84
CA GLY A 136 9.48 -4.10 -21.13
C GLY A 136 10.42 -3.11 -20.45
N PRO A 137 10.17 -1.80 -20.53
CA PRO A 137 11.03 -0.79 -19.90
C PRO A 137 11.19 -0.95 -18.39
N TRP A 138 10.19 -1.51 -17.69
CA TRP A 138 10.28 -1.75 -16.25
C TRP A 138 11.17 -2.94 -15.91
N ARG A 139 11.15 -4.00 -16.73
CA ARG A 139 12.09 -5.13 -16.59
C ARG A 139 13.52 -4.70 -16.92
N ASP A 140 13.69 -3.91 -17.97
CA ASP A 140 15.00 -3.35 -18.34
C ASP A 140 15.56 -2.41 -17.27
N TRP A 141 14.69 -1.60 -16.65
CA TRP A 141 15.04 -0.76 -15.51
C TRP A 141 15.45 -1.60 -14.30
N ALA A 142 14.71 -2.66 -13.97
CA ALA A 142 15.04 -3.54 -12.85
C ALA A 142 16.42 -4.20 -13.05
N ALA A 143 16.71 -4.68 -14.26
CA ALA A 143 18.02 -5.25 -14.59
C ALA A 143 19.14 -4.20 -14.45
N ARG A 144 18.93 -2.99 -14.97
CA ARG A 144 19.97 -1.94 -14.96
C ARG A 144 20.21 -1.31 -13.59
N GLU A 145 19.15 -0.96 -12.87
CA GLU A 145 19.25 -0.17 -11.63
C GLU A 145 19.32 -1.04 -10.38
N LEU A 146 18.72 -2.24 -10.41
CA LEU A 146 18.66 -3.14 -9.26
C LEU A 146 19.54 -4.39 -9.44
N GLY A 147 20.03 -4.66 -10.66
CA GLY A 147 20.75 -5.89 -10.97
C GLY A 147 19.84 -7.13 -11.00
N VAL A 148 18.51 -6.93 -11.10
CA VAL A 148 17.50 -7.99 -11.05
C VAL A 148 17.03 -8.31 -12.47
N GLU A 149 17.47 -9.45 -13.00
CA GLU A 149 17.08 -9.92 -14.33
C GLU A 149 15.78 -10.73 -14.28
N LEU A 150 14.68 -10.12 -14.74
CA LEU A 150 13.38 -10.78 -14.82
C LEU A 150 13.12 -11.32 -16.23
N HIS A 151 12.90 -12.63 -16.34
CA HIS A 151 12.63 -13.27 -17.61
C HIS A 151 11.12 -13.43 -17.85
N PRO A 152 10.55 -12.77 -18.87
CA PRO A 152 9.15 -12.95 -19.20
C PRO A 152 8.90 -14.32 -19.85
N VAL A 153 7.71 -14.85 -19.62
CA VAL A 153 7.11 -15.99 -20.31
C VAL A 153 5.85 -15.56 -21.03
N GLU A 154 5.49 -16.31 -22.07
CA GLU A 154 4.23 -16.13 -22.79
C GLU A 154 3.25 -17.22 -22.37
N GLY A 155 1.98 -16.85 -22.23
CA GLY A 155 0.89 -17.78 -21.93
C GLY A 155 0.80 -18.12 -20.45
N ILE A 156 0.32 -19.34 -20.16
CA ILE A 156 -0.02 -19.78 -18.79
C ILE A 156 1.03 -20.71 -18.18
N ILE A 157 2.07 -21.07 -18.92
CA ILE A 157 3.08 -22.03 -18.46
C ILE A 157 4.11 -21.28 -17.63
N HIS A 158 4.09 -21.52 -16.32
CA HIS A 158 5.05 -20.93 -15.39
C HIS A 158 6.48 -21.41 -15.68
N ARG A 159 7.41 -20.46 -15.68
CA ARG A 159 8.85 -20.70 -15.59
C ARG A 159 9.39 -20.01 -14.34
N PRO A 160 10.18 -20.71 -13.51
CA PRO A 160 10.80 -20.07 -12.36
C PRO A 160 11.80 -19.00 -12.81
N GLN A 161 11.88 -17.90 -12.05
CA GLN A 161 12.97 -16.93 -12.15
C GLN A 161 14.26 -17.51 -11.56
N ALA A 162 15.39 -16.91 -11.89
CA ALA A 162 16.67 -17.26 -11.29
C ALA A 162 16.64 -16.95 -9.77
N PRO A 163 17.28 -17.76 -8.90
CA PRO A 163 17.34 -17.47 -7.46
C PRO A 163 17.99 -16.12 -7.12
N GLU A 164 18.82 -15.59 -8.02
CA GLU A 164 19.52 -14.32 -7.88
C GLU A 164 18.69 -13.09 -8.29
N ALA A 165 17.53 -13.31 -8.94
CA ALA A 165 16.58 -12.27 -9.32
C ALA A 165 15.58 -11.98 -8.18
#